data_AF-A0A1X1FFG9-F1
#
_entry.id   AF-A0A1X1FFG9-F1
#
_cell.length_a   1.000
_cell.length_b   1.000
_cell.length_c   1.000
_cell.angle_alpha   90.00
_cell.angle_beta   90.00
_cell.angle_gamma   90.00
#
_symmetry.space_group_name_H-M   'P 1'
#
loop_
_entity.id
_entity.type
_entity.pdbx_description
1 polymer ?
#
loop_
_entity_poly.entity_id
_entity_poly.type
_entity_poly.pdbx_seq_one_letter_code
_entity_poly.pdbx_strand_id
1 'polypeptide(L)'
;MTKDEIIQKLADLNAVIDKQPRDTAEFHEASTEMSRLTFGTIGMREVAFIVDALGRPLTNPELADLIIASEAHRPLNTVISLPAEADAAYTIKYRRKQAGMTQVDLAKKIGIEQSQLAKIENGQLRVCLNLLQRAMTVFGTSYVVKAL
;
A
#
# COMPACT_ATOMS: atom_id res chain seq x y z
N MET A 1 2.24 17.70 9.62
CA MET A 1 1.28 18.50 8.82
C MET A 1 -0.11 17.99 9.13
N THR A 2 -1.12 18.85 9.08
CA THR A 2 -2.52 18.42 9.12
C THR A 2 -2.91 17.75 7.80
N LYS A 3 -4.02 17.01 7.78
CA LYS A 3 -4.53 16.39 6.54
C LYS A 3 -4.78 17.44 5.46
N ASP A 4 -5.38 18.57 5.81
CA ASP A 4 -5.70 19.64 4.87
C ASP A 4 -4.44 20.30 4.31
N GLU A 5 -3.41 20.50 5.14
CA GLU A 5 -2.09 20.98 4.68
C GLU A 5 -1.46 20.02 3.66
N ILE A 6 -1.57 18.70 3.88
CA ILE A 6 -1.04 17.70 2.96
C ILE A 6 -1.82 17.73 1.64
N ILE A 7 -3.15 17.77 1.70
CA ILE A 7 -4.01 17.83 0.51
C ILE A 7 -3.70 19.07 -0.33
N GLN A 8 -3.59 20.23 0.32
CA GLN A 8 -3.27 21.48 -0.37
C GLN A 8 -1.90 21.40 -1.03
N LYS A 9 -0.89 20.91 -0.30
CA LYS A 9 0.46 20.75 -0.85
C LYS A 9 0.50 19.80 -2.04
N LEU A 10 -0.23 18.68 -1.99
CA LEU A 10 -0.37 17.76 -3.12
C LEU A 10 -1.03 18.43 -4.33
N ALA A 11 -2.06 19.26 -4.10
CA ALA A 11 -2.73 20.00 -5.17
C ALA A 11 -1.80 21.01 -5.84
N ASP A 12 -1.03 21.76 -5.05
CA ASP A 12 -0.07 22.75 -5.54
C ASP A 12 1.02 22.08 -6.39
N LEU A 13 1.57 20.95 -5.91
CA LEU A 13 2.59 20.19 -6.63
C LEU A 13 2.06 19.60 -7.95
N ASN A 14 0.86 19.00 -7.92
CA ASN A 14 0.23 18.49 -9.15
C ASN A 14 0.00 19.62 -10.16
N ALA A 15 -0.45 20.80 -9.71
CA ALA A 15 -0.67 21.94 -10.59
C ALA A 15 0.61 22.42 -11.28
N VAL A 16 1.77 22.32 -10.62
CA VAL A 16 3.06 22.62 -11.23
C VAL A 16 3.46 21.52 -12.22
N ILE A 17 3.38 20.25 -11.81
CA ILE A 17 3.77 19.09 -12.64
C ILE A 17 2.94 19.00 -13.94
N ASP A 18 1.65 19.33 -13.86
CA ASP A 18 0.73 19.26 -15.01
C ASP A 18 0.90 20.43 -15.99
N LYS A 19 1.32 21.61 -15.50
CA LYS A 19 1.38 22.84 -16.30
C LYS A 19 2.78 23.18 -16.82
N GLN A 20 3.83 22.81 -16.09
CA GLN A 20 5.19 23.20 -16.42
C GLN A 20 5.83 22.21 -17.42
N PRO A 21 6.61 22.68 -18.40
CA PRO A 21 7.39 21.81 -19.27
C PRO A 21 8.39 20.96 -18.48
N ARG A 22 8.62 19.72 -18.93
CA ARG A 22 9.38 18.69 -18.20
C ARG A 22 10.87 19.00 -18.02
N ASP A 23 11.41 19.94 -18.78
CA ASP A 23 12.80 20.39 -18.79
C ASP A 23 13.03 21.63 -17.91
N THR A 24 11.99 22.15 -17.27
CA THR A 24 12.08 23.30 -16.35
C THR A 24 12.53 22.89 -14.95
N ALA A 25 13.20 23.84 -14.26
CA ALA A 25 13.59 23.64 -12.87
C ALA A 25 12.37 23.42 -11.97
N GLU A 26 11.30 24.18 -12.20
CA GLU A 26 10.05 24.11 -11.45
C GLU A 26 9.40 22.72 -11.53
N PHE A 27 9.38 22.11 -12.72
CA PHE A 27 8.89 20.74 -12.90
C PHE A 27 9.73 19.72 -12.11
N HIS A 28 11.06 19.84 -12.19
CA HIS A 28 11.97 18.93 -11.50
C HIS A 28 11.90 19.07 -9.98
N GLU A 29 11.79 20.30 -9.48
CA GLU A 29 11.62 20.58 -8.05
C GLU A 29 10.30 20.03 -7.53
N ALA A 30 9.19 20.32 -8.22
CA ALA A 30 7.87 19.81 -7.83
C ALA A 30 7.81 18.27 -7.88
N SER A 31 8.41 17.66 -8.90
CA SER A 31 8.48 16.19 -9.03
C SER A 31 9.31 15.56 -7.92
N THR A 32 10.45 16.17 -7.58
CA THR A 32 11.30 15.74 -6.46
C THR A 32 10.55 15.85 -5.14
N GLU A 33 9.85 16.96 -4.91
CA GLU A 33 9.11 17.18 -3.67
C GLU A 33 7.88 16.26 -3.56
N MET A 34 7.15 16.02 -4.65
CA MET A 34 6.07 15.03 -4.72
C MET A 34 6.59 13.63 -4.38
N SER A 35 7.74 13.26 -4.96
CA SER A 35 8.41 12.00 -4.69
C SER A 35 8.82 11.90 -3.22
N ARG A 36 9.35 12.97 -2.62
CA ARG A 36 9.73 13.01 -1.21
C ARG A 36 8.51 12.87 -0.29
N LEU A 37 7.42 13.59 -0.58
CA LEU A 37 6.20 13.58 0.23
C LEU A 37 5.49 12.22 0.20
N THR A 38 5.52 11.54 -0.96
CA THR A 38 4.83 10.27 -1.17
C THR A 38 5.72 9.07 -0.87
N PHE A 39 6.91 9.01 -1.49
CA PHE A 39 7.80 7.86 -1.41
C PHE A 39 8.83 7.94 -0.28
N GLY A 40 8.97 9.10 0.37
CA GLY A 40 9.75 9.22 1.61
C GLY A 40 9.08 8.55 2.80
N THR A 41 7.76 8.38 2.76
CA THR A 41 6.94 7.78 3.82
C THR A 41 6.30 6.46 3.40
N ILE A 42 5.85 6.31 2.15
CA ILE A 42 5.21 5.09 1.64
C ILE A 42 6.13 4.42 0.62
N GLY A 43 6.34 3.11 0.71
CA GLY A 43 7.15 2.41 -0.30
C GLY A 43 6.52 2.46 -1.70
N MET A 44 7.30 2.77 -2.74
CA MET A 44 6.82 2.84 -4.14
C MET A 44 6.05 1.58 -4.59
N ARG A 45 6.53 0.39 -4.19
CA ARG A 45 5.85 -0.88 -4.52
C ARG A 45 4.50 -1.04 -3.82
N GLU A 46 4.34 -0.41 -2.67
CA GLU A 46 3.10 -0.45 -1.89
C GLU A 46 2.05 0.47 -2.50
N VAL A 47 2.46 1.68 -2.92
CA VAL A 47 1.61 2.58 -3.72
C VAL A 47 1.20 1.90 -5.03
N ALA A 48 2.15 1.30 -5.76
CA ALA A 48 1.85 0.60 -7.01
C ALA A 48 0.84 -0.54 -6.82
N PHE A 49 1.00 -1.34 -5.76
CA PHE A 49 0.05 -2.40 -5.43
C PHE A 49 -1.36 -1.86 -5.15
N ILE A 50 -1.46 -0.75 -4.39
CA ILE A 50 -2.76 -0.13 -4.07
C ILE A 50 -3.42 0.40 -5.34
N VAL A 51 -2.70 1.12 -6.19
CA VAL A 51 -3.22 1.67 -7.45
C VAL A 51 -3.70 0.55 -8.37
N ASP A 52 -2.93 -0.52 -8.52
CA ASP A 52 -3.30 -1.69 -9.31
C ASP A 52 -4.57 -2.37 -8.76
N ALA A 53 -4.63 -2.55 -7.43
CA ALA A 53 -5.79 -3.13 -6.76
C ALA A 53 -7.07 -2.29 -6.91
N LEU A 54 -6.96 -0.96 -6.94
CA LEU A 54 -8.10 -0.06 -7.14
C LEU A 54 -8.54 0.04 -8.61
N GLY A 55 -7.66 -0.28 -9.55
CA GLY A 55 -7.90 -0.08 -10.99
C GLY A 55 -8.02 1.39 -11.39
N ARG A 56 -7.59 2.33 -10.53
CA ARG A 56 -7.61 3.77 -10.78
C ARG A 56 -6.51 4.50 -10.01
N PRO A 57 -6.12 5.72 -10.44
CA PRO A 57 -5.24 6.58 -9.65
C PRO A 57 -5.82 6.92 -8.27
N LEU A 58 -4.92 7.20 -7.32
CA LEU A 58 -5.26 7.73 -6.01
C LEU A 58 -5.64 9.21 -6.10
N THR A 59 -6.65 9.62 -5.35
CA THR A 59 -6.98 11.04 -5.15
C THR A 59 -6.07 11.67 -4.10
N ASN A 60 -5.95 13.00 -4.10
CA ASN A 60 -5.15 13.70 -3.08
C ASN A 60 -5.61 13.44 -1.64
N PRO A 61 -6.93 13.40 -1.32
CA PRO A 61 -7.40 13.02 0.01
C PRO A 61 -6.99 11.60 0.40
N GLU A 62 -7.10 10.63 -0.50
CA GLU A 62 -6.68 9.25 -0.25
C GLU A 62 -5.17 9.16 -0.03
N LEU A 63 -4.38 9.86 -0.86
CA LEU A 63 -2.93 9.90 -0.71
C LEU A 63 -2.53 10.54 0.62
N ALA A 64 -3.20 11.62 1.04
CA ALA A 64 -2.99 12.23 2.35
C ALA A 64 -3.30 11.26 3.50
N ASP A 65 -4.40 10.51 3.41
CA ASP A 65 -4.76 9.49 4.40
C ASP A 65 -3.69 8.38 4.48
N LEU A 66 -3.18 7.94 3.32
CA LEU A 66 -2.11 6.94 3.26
C LEU A 66 -0.80 7.44 3.87
N ILE A 67 -0.44 8.70 3.64
CA ILE A 67 0.77 9.32 4.22
C ILE A 67 0.65 9.34 5.74
N ILE A 68 -0.48 9.84 6.27
CA ILE A 68 -0.74 9.90 7.71
C ILE A 68 -0.74 8.49 8.32
N ALA A 69 -1.36 7.51 7.67
CA ALA A 69 -1.35 6.13 8.14
C ALA A 69 0.07 5.54 8.20
N SER A 70 0.89 5.78 7.16
CA SER A 70 2.28 5.31 7.12
C SER A 70 3.15 5.94 8.20
N GLU A 71 3.05 7.26 8.38
CA GLU A 71 3.76 7.99 9.46
C GLU A 71 3.38 7.47 10.85
N ALA A 72 2.11 7.10 11.04
CA ALA A 72 1.63 6.49 12.28
C ALA A 72 1.93 4.99 12.40
N HIS A 73 2.66 4.40 11.45
CA HIS A 73 2.94 2.96 11.33
C HIS A 73 1.69 2.07 11.32
N ARG A 74 0.56 2.63 10.86
CA ARG A 74 -0.71 1.93 10.73
C ARG A 74 -0.80 1.22 9.37
N PRO A 75 -1.47 0.07 9.27
CA PRO A 75 -1.68 -0.61 8.00
C PRO A 75 -2.47 0.28 7.04
N LEU A 76 -2.02 0.42 5.79
CA LEU A 76 -2.62 1.33 4.82
C LEU A 76 -4.04 0.93 4.42
N ASN A 77 -4.34 -0.37 4.37
CA ASN A 77 -5.68 -0.89 4.10
C ASN A 77 -6.71 -0.56 5.21
N THR A 78 -6.32 0.16 6.28
CA THR A 78 -7.26 0.69 7.28
C THR A 78 -7.87 2.04 6.88
N VAL A 79 -7.21 2.77 5.97
CA VAL A 79 -7.66 4.09 5.49
C VAL A 79 -8.07 4.09 4.03
N ILE A 80 -7.88 2.97 3.33
CA ILE A 80 -8.32 2.78 1.96
C ILE A 80 -9.08 1.47 1.79
N SER A 81 -10.20 1.52 1.08
CA SER A 81 -11.04 0.36 0.79
C SER A 81 -10.49 -0.38 -0.43
N LEU A 82 -9.78 -1.48 -0.18
CA LEU A 82 -9.30 -2.39 -1.23
C LEU A 82 -10.31 -3.51 -1.49
N PRO A 83 -10.36 -4.06 -2.72
CA PRO A 83 -11.08 -5.30 -2.97
C PRO A 83 -10.64 -6.43 -2.02
N ALA A 84 -11.56 -7.33 -1.67
CA ALA A 84 -11.34 -8.32 -0.62
C ALA A 84 -10.07 -9.16 -0.80
N GLU A 85 -9.75 -9.56 -2.04
CA GLU A 85 -8.54 -10.31 -2.36
C GLU A 85 -7.26 -9.48 -2.16
N ALA A 86 -7.29 -8.20 -2.54
CA ALA A 86 -6.16 -7.29 -2.38
C ALA A 86 -5.96 -6.91 -0.90
N ASP A 87 -7.03 -6.68 -0.15
CA ASP A 87 -6.97 -6.44 1.30
C ASP A 87 -6.38 -7.65 2.03
N ALA A 88 -6.79 -8.87 1.66
CA ALA A 88 -6.25 -10.09 2.23
C ALA A 88 -4.75 -10.27 1.92
N ALA A 89 -4.35 -10.07 0.66
CA ALA A 89 -2.95 -10.12 0.25
C ALA A 89 -2.09 -9.07 0.99
N TYR A 90 -2.59 -7.84 1.08
CA TYR A 90 -1.95 -6.75 1.82
C TYR A 90 -1.78 -7.12 3.30
N THR A 91 -2.85 -7.59 3.93
CA THR A 91 -2.87 -7.94 5.36
C THR A 91 -1.88 -9.06 5.66
N ILE A 92 -1.81 -10.09 4.82
CA ILE A 92 -0.82 -11.18 4.96
C ILE A 92 0.60 -10.62 4.91
N LYS A 93 0.90 -9.80 3.90
CA LYS A 93 2.23 -9.19 3.72
C LYS A 93 2.61 -8.29 4.90
N TYR A 94 1.69 -7.44 5.34
CA TYR A 94 1.91 -6.51 6.46
C TYR A 94 2.18 -7.29 7.76
N ARG A 95 1.32 -8.25 8.11
CA ARG A 95 1.48 -9.06 9.33
C ARG A 95 2.75 -9.90 9.30
N ARG A 96 3.12 -10.47 8.14
CA ARG A 96 4.38 -11.19 7.98
C ARG A 96 5.59 -10.30 8.29
N LYS A 97 5.62 -9.09 7.75
CA LYS A 97 6.71 -8.13 7.99
C LYS A 97 6.76 -7.70 9.46
N GLN A 98 5.61 -7.43 10.07
CA GLN A 98 5.52 -7.10 11.50
C GLN A 98 6.02 -8.24 12.41
N ALA A 99 5.81 -9.49 11.99
CA ALA A 99 6.32 -10.66 12.70
C ALA A 99 7.81 -10.98 12.39
N GLY A 100 8.50 -10.14 11.61
CA GLY A 100 9.91 -10.34 11.25
C GLY A 100 10.18 -11.56 10.35
N MET A 101 9.14 -12.11 9.71
CA MET A 101 9.25 -13.34 8.93
C MET A 101 9.67 -13.07 7.48
N THR A 102 10.54 -13.90 6.93
CA THR A 102 10.76 -13.94 5.47
C THR A 102 9.56 -14.59 4.77
N GLN A 103 9.47 -14.44 3.45
CA GLN A 103 8.46 -15.16 2.67
C GLN A 103 8.62 -16.68 2.80
N VAL A 104 9.86 -17.18 2.89
CA VAL A 104 10.11 -18.62 3.09
C VAL A 104 9.55 -19.09 4.43
N ASP A 105 9.72 -18.29 5.50
CA ASP A 105 9.28 -18.68 6.84
C ASP A 105 7.76 -18.80 6.93
N LEU A 106 7.04 -17.81 6.41
CA LEU A 106 5.58 -17.87 6.39
C LEU A 106 5.10 -19.00 5.48
N ALA A 107 5.64 -19.12 4.26
CA ALA A 107 5.25 -20.14 3.30
C ALA A 107 5.37 -21.56 3.88
N LYS A 108 6.46 -21.85 4.62
CA LYS A 108 6.62 -23.12 5.35
C LYS A 108 5.54 -23.33 6.40
N LYS A 109 5.25 -22.32 7.23
CA LYS A 109 4.23 -22.41 8.30
C LYS A 109 2.81 -22.62 7.73
N ILE A 110 2.51 -21.96 6.62
CA ILE A 110 1.23 -22.10 5.91
C ILE A 110 1.32 -23.08 4.74
N GLY A 111 2.29 -24.01 4.77
CA GLY A 111 2.50 -25.10 3.80
C GLY A 111 2.12 -24.78 2.35
N ILE A 112 2.79 -23.78 1.77
CA ILE A 112 2.79 -23.45 0.35
C ILE A 112 4.22 -23.18 -0.11
N GLU A 113 4.44 -23.06 -1.42
CA GLU A 113 5.73 -22.64 -1.96
C GLU A 113 5.98 -21.15 -1.73
N GLN A 114 7.24 -20.76 -1.51
CA GLN A 114 7.62 -19.34 -1.37
C GLN A 114 7.21 -18.53 -2.61
N SER A 115 7.30 -19.13 -3.80
CA SER A 115 6.90 -18.49 -5.06
C SER A 115 5.40 -18.20 -5.12
N GLN A 116 4.57 -19.05 -4.53
CA GLN A 116 3.13 -18.80 -4.40
C GLN A 116 2.86 -17.65 -3.44
N LEU A 117 3.55 -17.61 -2.29
CA LEU A 117 3.43 -16.49 -1.36
C LEU A 117 3.85 -15.16 -2.01
N ALA A 118 4.96 -15.17 -2.75
CA ALA A 118 5.42 -13.97 -3.45
C ALA A 118 4.38 -13.45 -4.45
N LYS A 119 3.73 -14.34 -5.21
CA LYS A 119 2.65 -13.96 -6.14
C LYS A 119 1.44 -13.40 -5.39
N ILE A 120 1.06 -14.00 -4.26
CA ILE A 120 -0.02 -13.51 -3.40
C ILE A 120 0.27 -12.09 -2.91
N GLU A 121 1.44 -11.85 -2.33
CA GLU A 121 1.81 -10.55 -1.76
C GLU A 121 2.01 -9.42 -2.78
N ASN A 122 2.02 -9.78 -4.06
CA ASN A 122 2.08 -8.87 -5.19
C ASN A 122 0.74 -8.77 -5.94
N GLY A 123 -0.32 -9.40 -5.45
CA GLY A 123 -1.66 -9.36 -6.06
C GLY A 123 -1.83 -10.25 -7.29
N GLN A 124 -0.79 -11.02 -7.65
CA GLN A 124 -0.76 -11.85 -8.86
C GLN A 124 -1.43 -13.21 -8.68
N LEU A 125 -1.68 -13.63 -7.44
CA LEU A 125 -2.36 -14.88 -7.12
C LEU A 125 -3.43 -14.61 -6.05
N ARG A 126 -4.66 -15.05 -6.32
CA ARG A 126 -5.79 -14.86 -5.41
C ARG A 126 -5.58 -15.64 -4.10
N VAL A 127 -5.94 -15.00 -3.00
CA VAL A 127 -5.95 -15.62 -1.68
C VAL A 127 -7.24 -16.41 -1.53
N CYS A 128 -7.14 -17.73 -1.35
CA CYS A 128 -8.29 -18.55 -0.98
C CYS A 128 -8.53 -18.53 0.54
N LEU A 129 -9.77 -18.78 0.96
CA LEU A 129 -10.16 -18.72 2.38
C LEU A 129 -9.31 -19.62 3.28
N ASN A 130 -9.01 -20.84 2.84
CA ASN A 130 -8.18 -21.78 3.61
C ASN A 130 -6.76 -21.25 3.86
N LEU A 131 -6.15 -20.62 2.84
CA LEU A 131 -4.82 -20.03 2.95
C LEU A 131 -4.83 -18.82 3.89
N LEU A 132 -5.85 -17.96 3.75
CA LEU A 132 -6.05 -16.82 4.63
C LEU A 132 -6.20 -17.27 6.09
N GLN A 133 -7.03 -18.28 6.34
CA GLN A 133 -7.22 -18.85 7.68
C GLN A 133 -5.89 -19.36 8.25
N ARG A 134 -5.09 -20.11 7.48
CA ARG A 134 -3.78 -20.61 7.93
C ARG A 134 -2.81 -19.48 8.26
N ALA A 135 -2.77 -18.42 7.44
CA ALA A 135 -1.95 -17.24 7.71
C ALA A 135 -2.40 -16.53 8.99
N MET A 136 -3.71 -16.32 9.15
CA MET A 136 -4.28 -15.68 10.33
C MET A 136 -4.03 -16.48 11.62
N THR A 137 -4.07 -17.82 11.55
CA THR A 137 -3.66 -18.70 12.66
C THR A 137 -2.20 -18.48 13.05
N VAL A 138 -1.28 -18.36 12.08
CA VAL A 138 0.14 -18.08 12.36
C VAL A 138 0.32 -16.75 13.07
N PHE A 139 -0.50 -15.75 12.73
CA PHE A 139 -0.45 -14.42 13.32
C PHE A 139 -1.25 -14.27 14.62
N GLY A 140 -2.04 -15.29 15.01
CA GLY A 140 -2.89 -15.22 16.20
C GLY A 140 -3.99 -14.15 16.14
N THR A 141 -4.47 -13.81 14.93
CA THR A 141 -5.49 -12.77 14.72
C THR A 141 -6.62 -13.29 13.84
N SER A 142 -7.76 -12.60 13.86
CA SER A 142 -8.83 -12.81 12.87
C SER A 142 -8.68 -11.84 11.70
N TYR A 143 -9.28 -12.19 10.56
CA TYR A 143 -9.47 -11.30 9.42
C TYR A 143 -10.96 -11.03 9.21
N VAL A 144 -11.31 -9.78 8.96
CA VAL A 144 -12.69 -9.36 8.70
C VAL A 144 -12.78 -8.87 7.26
N VAL A 145 -13.67 -9.47 6.48
CA VAL A 145 -13.98 -9.00 5.13
C VAL A 145 -14.82 -7.73 5.27
N LYS A 146 -14.31 -6.62 4.73
CA LYS A 146 -15.01 -5.33 4.70
C LYS A 146 -15.96 -5.31 3.50
N ALA A 147 -17.14 -4.73 3.67
CA ALA A 147 -18.01 -4.41 2.54
C ALA A 147 -17.38 -3.30 1.69
N LEU A 148 -17.55 -3.39 0.37
CA LEU A 148 -17.15 -2.37 -0.60
C LEU A 148 -18.31 -1.41 -0.88
#